data_AF-A0A328PPX5-F1
#
_entry.id   AF-A0A328PPX5-F1
#
_cell.length_a   1.000
_cell.length_b   1.000
_cell.length_c   1.000
_cell.angle_alpha   90.00
_cell.angle_beta   90.00
_cell.angle_gamma   90.00
#
_symmetry.space_group_name_H-M   'P 1'
#
loop_
_entity.id
_entity.type
_entity.pdbx_description
1 polymer ?
#
loop_
_entity_poly.entity_id
_entity_poly.type
_entity_poly.pdbx_seq_one_letter_code
_entity_poly.pdbx_strand_id
1 'polypeptide(L)'
;MQQNEKSLDEIVKACLTNTQFFGIIKDISRMENTKRYELRRKASILLDKENGIDREALRFYYLVTEEGVAEEILRRIKLDERKT
;
A
#
# COMPACT_ATOMS: atom_id res chain seq x y z
N MET A 1 -11.00 -11.79 -2.91
CA MET A 1 -11.65 -10.65 -2.21
C MET A 1 -11.30 -10.58 -0.72
N GLN A 2 -11.42 -11.66 0.09
CA GLN A 2 -11.16 -11.60 1.54
C GLN A 2 -9.68 -11.33 1.94
N GLN A 3 -8.70 -11.81 1.16
CA GLN A 3 -7.27 -11.61 1.44
C GLN A 3 -6.81 -10.15 1.29
N ASN A 4 -7.38 -9.42 0.32
CA ASN A 4 -7.02 -8.03 0.08
C ASN A 4 -7.53 -7.13 1.22
N GLU A 5 -8.74 -7.37 1.71
CA GLU A 5 -9.30 -6.59 2.83
C GLU A 5 -8.49 -6.75 4.12
N LYS A 6 -8.10 -7.98 4.46
CA LYS A 6 -7.23 -8.22 5.62
C LYS A 6 -5.89 -7.49 5.49
N SER A 7 -5.31 -7.50 4.30
CA SER A 7 -4.04 -6.81 4.01
C SER A 7 -4.17 -5.29 4.11
N LEU A 8 -5.31 -4.73 3.66
CA LEU A 8 -5.58 -3.29 3.78
C LEU A 8 -5.71 -2.86 5.24
N ASP A 9 -6.41 -3.62 6.06
CA ASP A 9 -6.56 -3.28 7.48
C ASP A 9 -5.23 -3.36 8.25
N GLU A 10 -4.38 -4.32 7.90
CA GLU A 10 -3.01 -4.41 8.43
C GLU A 10 -2.17 -3.19 8.03
N ILE A 11 -2.26 -2.74 6.76
CA ILE A 11 -1.57 -1.54 6.28
C ILE A 11 -2.10 -0.27 6.97
N VAL A 12 -3.41 -0.14 7.16
CA VAL A 12 -4.01 0.99 7.88
C VAL A 12 -3.47 1.07 9.30
N LYS A 13 -3.45 -0.05 10.03
CA LYS A 13 -2.87 -0.12 11.39
C LYS A 13 -1.38 0.23 11.41
N ALA A 14 -0.62 -0.25 10.42
CA ALA A 14 0.79 0.09 10.29
C ALA A 14 1.00 1.59 10.03
N CYS A 15 0.16 2.22 9.22
CA CYS A 15 0.22 3.66 8.95
C CYS A 15 -0.12 4.52 10.17
N LEU A 16 -1.04 4.06 11.03
CA LEU A 16 -1.39 4.76 12.28
C LEU A 16 -0.25 4.74 13.31
N THR A 17 0.61 3.72 13.26
CA THR A 17 1.70 3.53 14.22
C THR A 17 3.07 3.96 13.70
N ASN A 18 3.24 4.05 12.38
CA ASN A 18 4.50 4.38 11.74
C ASN A 18 4.32 5.45 10.65
N THR A 19 4.88 6.62 10.90
CA THR A 19 4.80 7.81 10.02
C THR A 19 5.48 7.60 8.67
N GLN A 20 6.46 6.69 8.56
CA GLN A 20 7.12 6.37 7.29
C GLN A 20 6.16 5.64 6.34
N PHE A 21 5.42 4.65 6.82
CA PHE A 21 4.43 3.96 6.00
C PHE A 21 3.34 4.92 5.54
N PHE A 22 2.86 5.78 6.44
CA PHE A 22 1.89 6.82 6.06
C PHE A 22 2.43 7.77 4.99
N GLY A 23 3.70 8.18 5.10
CA GLY A 23 4.39 8.99 4.09
C GLY A 23 4.40 8.32 2.72
N ILE A 24 4.77 7.03 2.66
CA ILE A 24 4.77 6.25 1.41
C ILE A 24 3.37 6.21 0.78
N ILE A 25 2.32 5.93 1.56
CA ILE A 25 0.95 5.89 1.04
C ILE A 25 0.53 7.25 0.47
N LYS A 26 0.87 8.35 1.16
CA LYS A 26 0.56 9.71 0.73
C LYS A 26 1.29 10.10 -0.56
N ASP A 27 2.53 9.67 -0.71
CA ASP A 27 3.30 9.91 -1.93
C ASP A 27 2.73 9.11 -3.10
N ILE A 28 2.38 7.85 -2.88
CA ILE A 28 1.74 7.01 -3.89
C ILE A 28 0.38 7.58 -4.28
N SER A 29 -0.45 8.04 -3.34
CA SER A 29 -1.77 8.63 -3.64
C SER A 29 -1.70 9.92 -4.47
N ARG A 30 -0.52 10.55 -4.57
CA ARG A 30 -0.28 11.76 -5.38
C ARG A 30 0.43 11.45 -6.68
N MET A 31 0.85 10.20 -6.86
CA MET A 31 1.55 9.75 -8.05
C MET A 31 0.58 9.55 -9.21
N GLU A 32 1.02 9.90 -10.43
CA GLU A 32 0.28 9.64 -11.66
C GLU A 32 0.08 8.13 -11.87
N ASN A 33 -1.09 7.75 -12.40
CA ASN A 33 -1.45 6.34 -12.62
C ASN A 33 -0.43 5.58 -13.48
N THR A 34 0.19 6.23 -14.46
CA THR A 34 1.24 5.65 -15.29
C THR A 34 2.48 5.26 -14.49
N LYS A 35 2.95 6.14 -13.60
CA LYS A 35 4.09 5.85 -12.70
C LYS A 35 3.76 4.78 -11.68
N ARG A 36 2.54 4.78 -11.12
CA ARG A 36 2.08 3.71 -10.24
C ARG A 36 2.08 2.36 -10.95
N TYR A 37 1.58 2.33 -12.19
CA TYR A 37 1.58 1.13 -13.01
C TYR A 37 3.00 0.62 -13.27
N GLU A 38 3.95 1.49 -13.59
CA GLU A 38 5.36 1.10 -13.78
C GLU A 38 5.97 0.50 -12.53
N LEU A 39 5.73 1.09 -11.36
CA LEU A 39 6.20 0.56 -10.07
C LEU A 39 5.57 -0.80 -9.78
N ARG A 40 4.26 -0.93 -9.96
CA ARG A 40 3.53 -2.19 -9.77
C ARG A 40 4.09 -3.30 -10.67
N ARG A 41 4.35 -2.97 -11.94
CA ARG A 41 4.92 -3.91 -12.90
C ARG A 41 6.32 -4.34 -12.48
N LYS A 42 7.18 -3.41 -12.05
CA LYS A 42 8.52 -3.73 -11.53
C LYS A 42 8.46 -4.63 -10.30
N ALA A 43 7.59 -4.29 -9.33
CA ALA A 43 7.37 -5.09 -8.14
C ALA A 43 6.91 -6.52 -8.49
N SER A 44 5.97 -6.66 -9.43
CA SER A 44 5.49 -7.97 -9.90
C SER A 44 6.59 -8.83 -10.52
N ILE A 45 7.50 -8.25 -11.30
CA ILE A 45 8.60 -8.99 -11.94
C ILE A 45 9.60 -9.52 -10.90
N LEU A 46 9.80 -8.77 -9.80
CA LEU A 46 10.73 -9.14 -8.74
C LEU A 46 10.09 -10.09 -7.71
N LEU A 47 8.77 -10.03 -7.53
CA LEU A 47 8.03 -10.84 -6.56
C LEU A 47 8.24 -12.35 -6.72
N ASP A 48 8.43 -12.82 -7.94
CA ASP A 48 8.63 -14.23 -8.24
C ASP A 48 10.08 -14.71 -7.97
N LYS A 49 10.99 -13.76 -7.72
CA LYS A 49 12.43 -14.02 -7.56
C LYS A 49 12.91 -13.87 -6.11
N GLU A 50 12.17 -13.13 -5.29
CA GLU A 50 12.55 -12.84 -3.91
C GLU A 50 11.83 -13.74 -2.90
N ASN A 51 12.46 -13.92 -1.73
CA ASN A 51 11.93 -14.68 -0.60
C ASN A 51 12.03 -13.87 0.71
N GLY A 52 11.27 -14.26 1.73
CA GLY A 52 11.34 -13.63 3.04
C GLY A 52 10.87 -12.17 3.06
N ILE A 53 11.61 -11.31 3.77
CA ILE A 53 11.22 -9.91 4.04
C ILE A 53 11.14 -9.09 2.74
N ASP A 54 12.07 -9.33 1.80
CA ASP A 54 12.10 -8.58 0.52
C ASP A 54 10.86 -8.88 -0.32
N ARG A 55 10.38 -10.13 -0.29
CA ARG A 55 9.12 -10.50 -0.94
C ARG A 55 7.94 -9.76 -0.35
N GLU A 56 7.86 -9.65 0.98
CA GLU A 56 6.76 -8.94 1.65
C GLU A 56 6.80 -7.42 1.40
N ALA A 57 7.99 -6.82 1.33
CA ALA A 57 8.15 -5.43 0.93
C ALA A 57 7.67 -5.19 -0.53
N LEU A 58 8.00 -6.10 -1.44
CA LEU A 58 7.53 -6.04 -2.83
C LEU A 58 6.01 -6.25 -2.92
N ARG A 59 5.43 -7.12 -2.10
CA ARG A 59 3.97 -7.33 -2.03
C ARG A 59 3.26 -6.07 -1.56
N PHE A 60 3.81 -5.41 -0.55
CA PHE A 60 3.33 -4.11 -0.10
C PHE A 60 3.30 -3.12 -1.27
N TYR A 61 4.44 -2.88 -1.94
CA TYR A 61 4.50 -1.95 -3.07
C TYR A 61 3.55 -2.33 -4.22
N TYR A 62 3.45 -3.62 -4.53
CA TYR A 62 2.53 -4.11 -5.55
C TYR A 62 1.08 -3.76 -5.21
N LEU A 63 0.66 -3.97 -3.96
CA LEU A 63 -0.70 -3.71 -3.51
C LEU A 63 -1.00 -2.21 -3.45
N VAL A 64 -0.13 -1.41 -2.83
CA VAL A 64 -0.43 0.02 -2.60
C VAL A 64 -0.40 0.86 -3.88
N THR A 65 0.23 0.35 -4.95
CA THR A 65 0.25 0.98 -6.28
C THR A 65 -0.91 0.56 -7.19
N GLU A 66 -1.78 -0.34 -6.72
CA GLU A 66 -3.03 -0.66 -7.39
C GLU A 66 -3.99 0.54 -7.39
N GLU A 67 -4.78 0.66 -8.44
CA GLU A 67 -5.67 1.81 -8.64
C GLU A 67 -6.69 1.91 -7.50
N GLY A 68 -6.77 3.09 -6.89
CA GLY A 68 -7.70 3.38 -5.78
C GLY A 68 -7.29 2.81 -4.42
N VAL A 69 -6.26 1.97 -4.33
CA VAL A 69 -5.85 1.36 -3.05
C VAL A 69 -5.24 2.38 -2.10
N ALA A 70 -4.29 3.19 -2.55
CA ALA A 70 -3.67 4.22 -1.72
C ALA A 70 -4.72 5.25 -1.22
N GLU A 71 -5.65 5.63 -2.09
CA GLU A 71 -6.76 6.53 -1.76
C GLU A 71 -7.68 5.93 -0.71
N GLU A 72 -8.01 4.64 -0.84
CA GLU A 72 -8.86 3.92 0.11
C GLU A 72 -8.19 3.81 1.49
N ILE A 73 -6.88 3.52 1.55
CA ILE A 73 -6.11 3.51 2.80
C ILE A 73 -6.18 4.88 3.48
N LEU A 74 -5.93 5.96 2.74
CA LEU A 74 -6.03 7.33 3.29
C LEU A 74 -7.45 7.67 3.76
N ARG A 75 -8.48 7.19 3.06
CA ARG A 75 -9.88 7.38 3.46
C ARG A 75 -10.16 6.67 4.79
N ARG A 76 -9.70 5.42 4.95
CA ARG A 76 -9.87 4.65 6.20
C ARG A 76 -9.16 5.30 7.39
N ILE A 77 -7.92 5.75 7.20
CA ILE A 77 -7.17 6.46 8.25
C ILE A 77 -7.93 7.71 8.72
N LYS A 78 -8.41 8.54 7.79
CA LYS A 78 -9.19 9.74 8.13
C LYS A 78 -10.51 9.43 8.86
N LEU A 79 -11.13 8.30 8.58
CA LEU A 79 -12.35 7.87 9.27
C LEU A 79 -12.05 7.41 10.69
N ASP A 80 -10.89 6.81 10.92
CA ASP A 80 -10.43 6.38 12.25
C ASP A 80 -10.11 7.61 13.14
N GLU A 81 -9.40 8.59 12.60
CA GLU A 81 -9.10 9.87 13.28
C GLU A 81 -10.37 10.63 13.72
N ARG A 82 -11.48 10.51 12.98
CA ARG A 82 -12.75 11.18 13.31
C ARG A 82 -13.59 10.47 14.38
N LYS A 83 -13.27 9.21 14.69
CA LYS A 83 -13.96 8.41 15.72
C LYS A 83 -13.30 8.53 17.09
N THR A 84 -12.14 9.17 17.16
CA THR A 84 -11.36 9.42 18.37
C THR A 84 -11.57 10.85 18.83
#